data_AF-A0A1I3ZJB7-F1
#
_entry.id   AF-A0A1I3ZJB7-F1
#
_cell.length_a   1.000
_cell.length_b   1.000
_cell.length_c   1.000
_cell.angle_alpha   90.00
_cell.angle_beta   90.00
_cell.angle_gamma   90.00
#
_symmetry.space_group_name_H-M   'P 1'
#
loop_
_entity.id
_entity.type
_entity.pdbx_description
1 polymer ?
#
loop_
_entity_poly.entity_id
_entity_poly.type
_entity_poly.pdbx_seq_one_letter_code
_entity_poly.pdbx_strand_id
1 'polypeptide(L)'
;MSTGNGEVATGERFLLAEKDWLFAAPAVGYYASGPDRIAAPDGVGSEDLALLRLAGEAGRMKPEGTDNVRGWIDIRQANRNPEPGSSLAIFQHANGGPLKVSVNTESIIGFNEDNSRLLYRTDTLPGASGGPCFDADWKFLAMHQSTSARDRNYNMGIPCAFILDWLVKYGFQDLVSREPPETPEVTISRRGFADSNPFPLDPDLRRLMERGEGQQIEFKECAIERGRDGKPRPDTKLSERLVNSVAAFMNSDQGGNVMIGITDDMKVVGVENEYAIANKQRQDWSGYELWLSNTLRGRVGKNATQEFTIERYREAGKDICVIRIRPTRSPVWVDGKLYVRKGPENIPRVEDELFHYMRSRWPAQVERQSETALE
;
A
#
# COMPACT_ATOMS: atom_id res chain seq x y z
N MET A 1 21.11 -2.58 2.59
CA MET A 1 21.32 -1.35 1.81
C MET A 1 21.70 -1.76 0.40
N SER A 2 21.38 -0.96 -0.63
CA SER A 2 22.01 -1.17 -1.93
C SER A 2 23.44 -0.68 -1.82
N THR A 3 24.43 -1.45 -2.27
CA THR A 3 25.75 -0.89 -2.56
C THR A 3 25.56 0.20 -3.62
N GLY A 4 26.48 1.17 -3.72
CA GLY A 4 26.43 2.22 -4.75
C GLY A 4 26.35 1.71 -6.20
N ASN A 5 26.48 0.39 -6.40
CA ASN A 5 26.43 -0.32 -7.68
C ASN A 5 25.12 -1.12 -7.90
N GLY A 6 24.12 -1.00 -7.03
CA GLY A 6 22.82 -1.67 -7.19
C GLY A 6 22.73 -3.09 -6.60
N GLU A 7 23.76 -3.58 -5.92
CA GLU A 7 23.76 -4.91 -5.29
C GLU A 7 23.21 -4.86 -3.86
N VAL A 8 22.55 -5.94 -3.43
CA VAL A 8 21.98 -6.04 -2.09
C VAL A 8 23.09 -6.33 -1.09
N ALA A 9 23.41 -5.37 -0.22
CA ALA A 9 24.32 -5.62 0.90
C ALA A 9 23.72 -6.72 1.80
N THR A 10 24.53 -7.72 2.14
CA THR A 10 24.12 -8.95 2.86
C THR A 10 23.63 -8.71 4.29
N GLY A 11 23.59 -7.45 4.73
CA GLY A 11 23.32 -7.06 6.10
C GLY A 11 24.55 -7.24 6.98
N GLU A 12 24.61 -6.46 8.05
CA GLU A 12 25.65 -6.57 9.07
C GLU A 12 25.01 -7.15 10.33
N ARG A 13 25.64 -8.17 10.91
CA ARG A 13 25.17 -8.77 12.16
C ARG A 13 25.71 -7.98 13.33
N PHE A 14 24.82 -7.49 14.18
CA PHE A 14 25.18 -6.89 15.45
C PHE A 14 25.07 -7.92 16.57
N LEU A 15 26.16 -8.12 17.29
CA LEU A 15 26.16 -8.97 18.46
C LEU A 15 25.52 -8.23 19.64
N LEU A 16 24.85 -9.00 20.50
CA LEU A 16 24.35 -8.54 21.80
C LEU A 16 25.50 -8.54 22.81
N ALA A 17 25.41 -7.68 23.83
CA ALA A 17 26.42 -7.63 24.88
C ALA A 17 26.56 -9.00 25.59
N GLU A 18 27.75 -9.32 26.09
CA GLU A 18 27.97 -10.62 26.76
C GLU A 18 27.18 -10.75 28.07
N LYS A 19 26.87 -9.63 28.71
CA LYS A 19 26.09 -9.53 29.97
C LYS A 19 25.08 -8.40 29.88
N ASP A 20 23.99 -8.52 30.63
CA ASP A 20 22.93 -7.51 30.74
C ASP A 20 22.40 -7.02 29.39
N TRP A 21 22.33 -7.93 28.42
CA TRP A 21 21.95 -7.61 27.06
C TRP A 21 20.46 -7.49 26.85
N LEU A 22 19.66 -8.13 27.71
CA LEU A 22 18.20 -8.01 27.71
C LEU A 22 17.79 -7.16 28.90
N PHE A 23 17.26 -5.97 28.64
CA PHE A 23 16.69 -5.13 29.69
C PHE A 23 15.21 -5.43 29.90
N ALA A 24 14.46 -5.66 28.82
CA ALA A 24 13.04 -6.02 28.87
C ALA A 24 12.58 -6.65 27.55
N ALA A 25 11.61 -7.56 27.61
CA ALA A 25 10.96 -8.23 26.48
C ALA A 25 9.56 -8.70 26.91
N PRO A 26 8.63 -8.95 25.96
CA PRO A 26 7.30 -9.44 26.30
C PRO A 26 7.36 -10.84 26.95
N ALA A 27 6.45 -11.08 27.89
CA ALA A 27 6.37 -12.35 28.64
C ALA A 27 5.97 -13.57 27.78
N VAL A 28 5.44 -13.34 26.57
CA VAL A 28 4.98 -14.36 25.62
C VAL A 28 5.54 -14.06 24.22
N GLY A 29 6.09 -15.07 23.53
CA GLY A 29 6.66 -14.92 22.18
C GLY A 29 7.79 -15.90 21.85
N TYR A 30 8.47 -15.67 20.73
CA TYR A 30 9.60 -16.51 20.24
C TYR A 30 10.74 -16.62 21.28
N TYR A 31 10.93 -15.60 22.12
CA TYR A 31 11.89 -15.57 23.23
C TYR A 31 11.46 -16.39 24.47
N ALA A 32 10.17 -16.72 24.59
CA ALA A 32 9.62 -17.46 25.72
C ALA A 32 9.58 -18.99 25.51
N SER A 33 9.84 -19.47 24.28
CA SER A 33 9.65 -20.87 23.87
C SER A 33 10.93 -21.58 23.39
N GLY A 34 12.08 -20.89 23.37
CA GLY A 34 13.38 -21.48 23.01
C GLY A 34 14.13 -22.13 24.19
N PRO A 35 15.13 -22.99 23.91
CA PRO A 35 15.97 -23.62 24.94
C PRO A 35 16.79 -22.62 25.77
N ASP A 36 17.07 -21.44 25.21
CA ASP A 36 17.72 -20.31 25.87
C ASP A 36 16.69 -19.30 26.40
N ARG A 37 15.65 -19.79 27.09
CA ARG A 37 14.60 -18.93 27.66
C ARG A 37 15.22 -17.97 28.67
N ILE A 38 14.98 -16.68 28.45
CA ILE A 38 15.31 -15.64 29.43
C ILE A 38 14.00 -15.29 30.13
N ALA A 39 13.98 -15.39 31.46
CA ALA A 39 12.85 -14.89 32.21
C ALA A 39 12.68 -13.40 31.89
N ALA A 40 11.49 -13.01 31.44
CA ALA A 40 11.15 -11.60 31.36
C ALA A 40 11.39 -11.00 32.76
N PRO A 41 12.01 -9.80 32.87
CA PRO A 41 12.11 -9.11 34.15
C PRO A 41 10.72 -8.99 34.79
N ASP A 42 10.67 -9.15 36.11
CA ASP A 42 9.41 -9.12 36.85
C ASP A 42 8.60 -7.85 36.54
N GLY A 43 7.35 -8.01 36.10
CA GLY A 43 6.38 -6.93 35.87
C GLY A 43 6.23 -6.42 34.43
N VAL A 44 7.05 -6.87 33.47
CA VAL A 44 6.89 -6.51 32.05
C VAL A 44 5.75 -7.34 31.41
N GLY A 45 4.77 -6.66 30.78
CA GLY A 45 3.55 -7.27 30.25
C GLY A 45 3.68 -7.87 28.83
N SER A 46 2.56 -7.85 28.09
CA SER A 46 2.43 -8.39 26.72
C SER A 46 2.57 -7.31 25.62
N GLU A 47 3.30 -6.22 25.87
CA GLU A 47 3.27 -5.00 25.05
C GLU A 47 4.02 -5.07 23.70
N ASP A 48 4.54 -6.25 23.30
CA ASP A 48 5.28 -6.51 22.04
C ASP A 48 6.48 -5.57 21.81
N LEU A 49 7.20 -5.24 22.89
CA LEU A 49 8.42 -4.41 22.88
C LEU A 49 9.59 -5.15 23.54
N ALA A 50 10.76 -5.09 22.92
CA ALA A 50 12.01 -5.56 23.51
C ALA A 50 13.05 -4.44 23.55
N LEU A 51 13.78 -4.34 24.66
CA LEU A 51 14.90 -3.43 24.87
C LEU A 51 16.19 -4.23 25.04
N LEU A 52 17.08 -4.08 24.05
CA LEU A 52 18.31 -4.87 23.93
C LEU A 52 19.55 -3.97 23.99
N ARG A 53 20.63 -4.49 24.58
CA ARG A 53 21.98 -3.90 24.56
C ARG A 53 22.83 -4.59 23.50
N LEU A 54 23.34 -3.81 22.55
CA LEU A 54 24.33 -4.27 21.58
C LEU A 54 25.73 -4.34 22.22
N ALA A 55 26.58 -5.25 21.73
CA ALA A 55 27.97 -5.39 22.16
C ALA A 55 28.86 -4.20 21.77
N GLY A 56 28.41 -3.39 20.80
CA GLY A 56 29.13 -2.23 20.31
C GLY A 56 28.20 -1.12 19.83
N GLU A 57 28.78 0.05 19.57
CA GLU A 57 28.05 1.25 19.16
C GLU A 57 27.75 1.24 17.67
N ALA A 58 26.65 0.59 17.28
CA ALA A 58 26.22 0.50 15.88
C ALA A 58 26.18 1.87 15.18
N GLY A 59 25.77 2.94 15.89
CA GLY A 59 25.68 4.29 15.34
C GLY A 59 27.01 4.88 14.84
N ARG A 60 28.16 4.41 15.35
CA ARG A 60 29.50 4.85 14.89
C ARG A 60 30.04 4.05 13.71
N MET A 61 29.39 2.94 13.36
CA MET A 61 29.86 2.08 12.28
C MET A 61 29.45 2.64 10.92
N LYS A 62 30.33 2.52 9.92
CA LYS A 62 30.04 2.87 8.54
C LYS A 62 29.39 1.69 7.83
N PRO A 63 28.19 1.83 7.28
CA PRO A 63 27.65 0.83 6.39
C PRO A 63 28.49 0.67 5.13
N GLU A 64 28.45 -0.53 4.56
CA GLU A 64 29.07 -0.80 3.27
C GLU A 64 28.51 0.13 2.17
N GLY A 65 29.40 0.71 1.38
CA GLY A 65 29.04 1.57 0.24
C GLY A 65 28.73 3.03 0.60
N THR A 66 29.01 3.48 1.82
CA THR A 66 28.88 4.89 2.23
C THR A 66 30.02 5.32 3.14
N ASP A 67 30.44 6.58 3.03
CA ASP A 67 31.41 7.20 3.93
C ASP A 67 30.78 7.68 5.25
N ASN A 68 29.44 7.75 5.29
CA ASN A 68 28.67 8.20 6.46
C ASN A 68 28.53 7.06 7.49
N VAL A 69 28.53 7.41 8.78
CA VAL A 69 28.17 6.47 9.84
C VAL A 69 26.65 6.31 9.96
N ARG A 70 26.17 5.24 10.60
CA ARG A 70 24.73 4.97 10.79
C ARG A 70 23.98 6.04 11.57
N GLY A 71 24.60 6.59 12.61
CA GLY A 71 23.99 7.56 13.52
C GLY A 71 22.94 6.97 14.47
N TRP A 72 22.15 7.84 15.09
CA TRP A 72 21.11 7.51 16.07
C TRP A 72 19.81 8.24 15.74
N ILE A 73 18.69 7.65 16.12
CA ILE A 73 17.37 8.30 16.05
C ILE A 73 17.11 8.99 17.38
N ASP A 74 16.94 10.32 17.35
CA ASP A 74 16.55 11.07 18.55
C ASP A 74 15.04 10.96 18.78
N ILE A 75 14.64 9.98 19.59
CA ILE A 75 13.24 9.73 19.94
C ILE A 75 12.61 10.84 20.79
N ARG A 76 13.38 11.83 21.27
CA ARG A 76 12.82 12.95 22.04
C ARG A 76 12.23 14.02 21.14
N GLN A 77 12.78 14.14 19.92
CA GLN A 77 12.27 14.98 18.83
C GLN A 77 11.20 14.26 18.00
N ALA A 78 10.82 13.03 18.40
CA ALA A 78 9.75 12.27 17.80
C ALA A 78 8.45 13.06 17.77
N ASN A 79 7.68 12.86 16.72
CA ASN A 79 6.33 13.37 16.64
C ASN A 79 5.41 12.40 17.39
N ARG A 80 4.99 12.80 18.58
CA ARG A 80 4.24 11.96 19.52
C ARG A 80 2.75 11.90 19.21
N ASN A 81 2.24 12.92 18.51
CA ASN A 81 0.83 13.13 18.23
C ASN A 81 0.62 13.46 16.74
N PRO A 82 0.89 12.52 15.82
CA PRO A 82 0.64 12.74 14.40
C PRO A 82 -0.85 12.98 14.14
N GLU A 83 -1.15 13.99 13.33
CA GLU A 83 -2.53 14.32 12.95
C GLU A 83 -3.09 13.27 11.97
N PRO A 84 -4.37 12.88 12.08
CA PRO A 84 -5.03 12.07 11.06
C PRO A 84 -4.92 12.71 9.67
N GLY A 85 -4.60 11.90 8.66
CA GLY A 85 -4.33 12.35 7.29
C GLY A 85 -2.91 12.85 7.06
N SER A 86 -2.03 12.89 8.07
CA SER A 86 -0.62 13.22 7.86
C SER A 86 0.17 12.07 7.23
N SER A 87 1.36 12.39 6.74
CA SER A 87 2.24 11.45 6.04
C SER A 87 2.91 10.44 6.97
N LEU A 88 3.18 9.24 6.46
CA LEU A 88 4.05 8.27 7.11
C LEU A 88 4.97 7.59 6.09
N ALA A 89 6.27 7.64 6.37
CA ALA A 89 7.30 6.84 5.72
C ALA A 89 7.68 5.65 6.61
N ILE A 90 7.88 4.47 6.03
CA ILE A 90 8.38 3.28 6.72
C ILE A 90 9.58 2.69 5.97
N PHE A 91 10.63 2.36 6.74
CA PHE A 91 11.81 1.67 6.26
C PHE A 91 11.72 0.18 6.61
N GLN A 92 11.85 -0.70 5.62
CA GLN A 92 11.58 -2.13 5.78
C GLN A 92 12.61 -3.02 5.06
N HIS A 93 13.01 -4.10 5.74
CA HIS A 93 13.86 -5.19 5.21
C HIS A 93 13.03 -6.47 5.02
N ALA A 94 12.00 -6.38 4.18
CA ALA A 94 11.06 -7.47 3.97
C ALA A 94 11.77 -8.77 3.56
N ASN A 95 11.57 -9.83 4.34
CA ASN A 95 12.20 -11.15 4.17
C ASN A 95 13.73 -11.13 3.99
N GLY A 96 14.43 -10.21 4.65
CA GLY A 96 15.89 -10.07 4.53
C GLY A 96 16.37 -9.50 3.19
N GLY A 97 15.44 -8.98 2.37
CA GLY A 97 15.74 -8.30 1.12
C GLY A 97 16.37 -6.91 1.31
N PRO A 98 16.60 -6.20 0.20
CA PRO A 98 17.07 -4.82 0.22
C PRO A 98 16.20 -3.93 1.11
N LEU A 99 16.82 -2.88 1.66
CA LEU A 99 16.07 -1.83 2.34
C LEU A 99 15.10 -1.21 1.33
N LYS A 100 13.81 -1.22 1.67
CA LYS A 100 12.76 -0.56 0.91
C LYS A 100 12.14 0.52 1.77
N VAL A 101 11.70 1.58 1.11
CA VAL A 101 10.96 2.67 1.75
C VAL A 101 9.57 2.71 1.13
N SER A 102 8.54 2.67 1.97
CA SER A 102 7.17 3.01 1.55
C SER A 102 6.81 4.36 2.16
N VAL A 103 6.25 5.26 1.37
CA VAL A 103 5.82 6.58 1.82
C VAL A 103 4.38 6.81 1.36
N ASN A 104 3.53 7.28 2.26
CA ASN A 104 2.17 7.69 1.93
C ASN A 104 1.91 9.06 2.58
N THR A 105 1.42 10.02 1.80
CA THR A 105 1.20 11.42 2.23
C THR A 105 -0.10 11.64 2.99
N GLU A 106 -1.05 10.71 2.90
CA GLU A 106 -2.35 10.72 3.60
C GLU A 106 -2.54 9.42 4.40
N SER A 107 -1.56 9.11 5.25
CA SER A 107 -1.41 7.77 5.81
C SER A 107 -2.08 7.60 7.17
N ILE A 108 -1.84 8.53 8.10
CA ILE A 108 -2.24 8.37 9.49
C ILE A 108 -3.76 8.31 9.59
N ILE A 109 -4.29 7.28 10.26
CA ILE A 109 -5.72 7.14 10.56
C ILE A 109 -5.99 7.73 11.94
N GLY A 110 -5.10 7.48 12.89
CA GLY A 110 -5.23 7.88 14.28
C GLY A 110 -4.68 6.79 15.20
N PHE A 111 -5.20 6.73 16.41
CA PHE A 111 -4.82 5.74 17.42
C PHE A 111 -5.97 4.75 17.69
N ASN A 112 -5.64 3.59 18.24
CA ASN A 112 -6.64 2.73 18.87
C ASN A 112 -7.11 3.31 20.22
N GLU A 113 -8.15 2.72 20.80
CA GLU A 113 -8.85 3.26 21.99
C GLU A 113 -7.94 3.52 23.20
N ASP A 114 -6.92 2.70 23.41
CA ASP A 114 -5.96 2.81 24.51
C ASP A 114 -4.65 3.53 24.13
N ASN A 115 -4.56 4.09 22.92
CA ASN A 115 -3.37 4.71 22.35
C ASN A 115 -2.12 3.81 22.29
N SER A 116 -2.27 2.50 22.48
CA SER A 116 -1.14 1.57 22.40
C SER A 116 -0.70 1.31 20.95
N ARG A 117 -1.51 1.70 19.96
CA ARG A 117 -1.26 1.46 18.54
C ARG A 117 -1.59 2.68 17.68
N LEU A 118 -0.63 3.06 16.84
CA LEU A 118 -0.83 4.00 15.74
C LEU A 118 -1.36 3.22 14.53
N LEU A 119 -2.47 3.69 13.96
CA LEU A 119 -3.14 3.10 12.81
C LEU A 119 -2.82 3.93 11.56
N TYR A 120 -2.43 3.27 10.47
CA TYR A 120 -2.04 3.97 9.24
C TYR A 120 -2.23 3.13 7.98
N ARG A 121 -2.25 3.78 6.81
CA ARG A 121 -2.51 3.14 5.51
C ARG A 121 -1.25 2.79 4.72
N THR A 122 -0.07 3.30 5.10
CA THR A 122 1.18 3.02 4.37
C THR A 122 1.43 1.52 4.29
N ASP A 123 1.53 0.98 3.07
CA ASP A 123 1.69 -0.44 2.84
C ASP A 123 3.02 -0.99 3.34
N THR A 124 2.93 -2.22 3.82
CA THR A 124 4.07 -3.00 4.30
C THR A 124 4.12 -4.34 3.60
N LEU A 125 5.33 -4.85 3.41
CA LEU A 125 5.54 -6.17 2.84
C LEU A 125 5.58 -7.22 3.95
N PRO A 126 5.28 -8.50 3.61
CA PRO A 126 5.56 -9.60 4.54
C PRO A 126 6.99 -9.52 5.09
N GLY A 127 7.11 -9.57 6.42
CA GLY A 127 8.39 -9.45 7.10
C GLY A 127 8.86 -8.01 7.38
N ALA A 128 8.00 -7.00 7.25
CA ALA A 128 8.31 -5.61 7.61
C ALA A 128 8.24 -5.30 9.12
N SER A 129 7.88 -6.27 9.96
CA SER A 129 7.74 -6.09 11.41
C SER A 129 9.05 -5.56 12.02
N GLY A 130 8.93 -4.59 12.92
CA GLY A 130 10.06 -3.86 13.50
C GLY A 130 10.61 -2.74 12.61
N GLY A 131 10.02 -2.45 11.45
CA GLY A 131 10.41 -1.32 10.62
C GLY A 131 10.09 0.03 11.27
N PRO A 132 11.04 0.99 11.33
CA PRO A 132 10.77 2.31 11.90
C PRO A 132 9.94 3.17 10.95
N CYS A 133 8.97 3.89 11.52
CA CYS A 133 8.09 4.83 10.84
C CYS A 133 8.45 6.28 11.18
N PHE A 134 8.39 7.18 10.20
CA PHE A 134 8.73 8.60 10.32
C PHE A 134 7.69 9.50 9.66
N ASP A 135 7.59 10.75 10.12
CA ASP A 135 6.80 11.79 9.45
C ASP A 135 7.61 12.47 8.31
N ALA A 136 6.99 13.47 7.65
CA ALA A 136 7.62 14.22 6.56
C ALA A 136 8.88 15.00 6.98
N ASP A 137 9.05 15.28 8.28
CA ASP A 137 10.22 15.95 8.84
C ASP A 137 11.30 14.93 9.28
N TRP A 138 11.14 13.65 8.96
CA TRP A 138 11.98 12.55 9.42
C TRP A 138 12.02 12.39 10.95
N LYS A 139 10.99 12.88 11.66
CA LYS A 139 10.83 12.62 13.08
C LYS A 139 10.22 11.24 13.26
N PHE A 140 10.78 10.49 14.21
CA PHE A 140 10.30 9.16 14.51
C PHE A 140 8.83 9.20 15.00
N LEU A 141 8.03 8.25 14.53
CA LEU A 141 6.60 8.14 14.85
C LEU A 141 6.28 6.87 15.62
N ALA A 142 6.71 5.72 15.11
CA ALA A 142 6.30 4.40 15.58
C ALA A 142 7.21 3.29 15.06
N MET A 143 7.11 2.10 15.66
CA MET A 143 7.64 0.85 15.10
C MET A 143 6.52 0.05 14.46
N HIS A 144 6.64 -0.37 13.19
CA HIS A 144 5.63 -1.24 12.56
C HIS A 144 5.56 -2.58 13.26
N GLN A 145 4.34 -3.05 13.51
CA GLN A 145 4.10 -4.33 14.17
C GLN A 145 3.45 -5.32 13.21
N SER A 146 2.26 -4.98 12.71
CA SER A 146 1.43 -5.89 11.91
C SER A 146 0.38 -5.18 11.05
N THR A 147 -0.17 -5.94 10.10
CA THR A 147 -1.40 -5.64 9.37
C THR A 147 -2.60 -6.13 10.18
N SER A 148 -3.63 -5.31 10.41
CA SER A 148 -4.85 -5.78 11.08
C SER A 148 -5.64 -6.73 10.18
N ALA A 149 -5.49 -8.04 10.41
CA ALA A 149 -5.94 -9.07 9.48
C ALA A 149 -7.45 -9.38 9.50
N ARG A 150 -8.26 -8.73 10.36
CA ARG A 150 -9.65 -9.19 10.58
C ARG A 150 -10.76 -8.43 9.89
N ASP A 151 -10.69 -7.12 9.69
CA ASP A 151 -11.83 -6.39 9.07
C ASP A 151 -11.48 -5.01 8.49
N ARG A 152 -10.23 -4.54 8.59
CA ARG A 152 -9.89 -3.14 8.29
C ARG A 152 -8.55 -3.07 7.55
N ASN A 153 -8.56 -2.53 6.33
CA ASN A 153 -7.38 -2.32 5.48
C ASN A 153 -6.44 -1.25 6.06
N TYR A 154 -5.78 -1.55 7.18
CA TYR A 154 -4.76 -0.69 7.76
C TYR A 154 -3.66 -1.47 8.48
N ASN A 155 -2.52 -0.81 8.58
CA ASN A 155 -1.37 -1.22 9.34
C ASN A 155 -1.36 -0.61 10.74
N MET A 156 -0.64 -1.28 11.63
CA MET A 156 -0.51 -0.89 13.02
C MET A 156 0.97 -0.85 13.42
N GLY A 157 1.31 0.15 14.22
CA GLY A 157 2.62 0.28 14.83
C GLY A 157 2.53 0.68 16.29
N ILE A 158 3.60 0.45 17.04
CA ILE A 158 3.74 0.85 18.43
C ILE A 158 4.23 2.31 18.44
N PRO A 159 3.42 3.28 18.90
CA PRO A 159 3.78 4.70 18.84
C PRO A 159 4.99 5.04 19.69
N CYS A 160 5.77 6.04 19.28
CA CYS A 160 6.88 6.56 20.08
C CYS A 160 6.43 7.06 21.44
N ALA A 161 5.25 7.70 21.54
CA ALA A 161 4.68 8.13 22.80
C ALA A 161 4.54 6.95 23.78
N PHE A 162 3.97 5.85 23.30
CA PHE A 162 3.83 4.62 24.07
C PHE A 162 5.19 4.02 24.48
N ILE A 163 6.18 4.02 23.58
CA ILE A 163 7.55 3.55 23.89
C ILE A 163 8.17 4.39 25.01
N LEU A 164 8.04 5.72 24.96
CA LEU A 164 8.56 6.61 26.00
C LEU A 164 7.87 6.39 27.35
N ASP A 165 6.55 6.27 27.35
CA ASP A 165 5.78 5.99 28.57
C ASP A 165 6.14 4.62 29.15
N TRP A 166 6.37 3.62 28.29
CA TRP A 166 6.83 2.30 28.68
C TRP A 166 8.22 2.33 29.30
N LEU A 167 9.16 3.10 28.75
CA LEU A 167 10.48 3.29 29.34
C LEU A 167 10.39 3.91 30.75
N VAL A 168 9.56 4.94 30.93
CA VAL A 168 9.34 5.56 32.25
C VAL A 168 8.70 4.59 33.24
N LYS A 169 7.64 3.88 32.81
CA LYS A 169 6.90 2.91 33.64
C LYS A 169 7.83 1.85 34.24
N TYR A 170 8.83 1.41 33.47
CA TYR A 170 9.77 0.36 33.87
C TYR A 170 11.13 0.86 34.36
N GLY A 171 11.31 2.17 34.53
CA GLY A 171 12.55 2.75 35.08
C GLY A 171 13.73 2.79 34.12
N PHE A 172 13.47 2.72 32.81
CA PHE A 172 14.48 2.71 31.74
C PHE A 172 14.67 4.06 31.04
N GLN A 173 14.02 5.13 31.51
CA GLN A 173 14.11 6.46 30.91
C GLN A 173 15.55 6.99 30.82
N ASP A 174 16.41 6.61 31.76
CA ASP A 174 17.82 7.05 31.80
C ASP A 174 18.70 6.39 30.73
N LEU A 175 18.19 5.38 30.03
CA LEU A 175 18.85 4.77 28.86
C LEU A 175 18.68 5.62 27.59
N VAL A 176 17.78 6.60 27.59
CA VAL A 176 17.64 7.56 26.50
C VAL A 176 18.59 8.72 26.77
N SER A 177 19.59 8.92 25.90
CA SER A 177 20.62 9.93 26.10
C SER A 177 20.04 11.35 26.14
N ARG A 178 20.62 12.20 27.00
CA ARG A 178 20.26 13.62 27.12
C ARG A 178 20.70 14.48 25.94
N GLU A 179 21.63 13.99 25.14
CA GLU A 179 22.02 14.57 23.87
C GLU A 179 22.27 13.42 22.89
N PRO A 180 22.04 13.60 21.58
CA PRO A 180 22.50 12.65 20.59
C PRO A 180 24.03 12.54 20.73
N PRO A 181 24.62 11.34 20.61
CA PRO A 181 26.07 11.23 20.54
C PRO A 181 26.61 12.12 19.42
N GLU A 182 27.78 12.74 19.62
CA GLU A 182 28.43 13.52 18.56
C GLU A 182 28.51 12.66 17.29
N THR A 183 27.78 13.10 16.25
CA THR A 183 27.73 12.41 14.96
C THR A 183 28.80 13.06 14.08
N PRO A 184 29.71 12.30 13.44
CA PRO A 184 30.58 12.84 12.40
C PRO A 184 29.75 13.56 11.32
N GLU A 185 30.26 14.66 10.76
CA GLU A 185 29.57 15.41 9.70
C GLU A 185 29.14 14.47 8.56
N VAL A 186 27.83 14.32 8.41
CA VAL A 186 27.23 13.63 7.26
C VAL A 186 27.27 14.60 6.09
N THR A 187 28.08 14.30 5.08
CA THR A 187 28.03 15.07 3.83
C THR A 187 26.77 14.66 3.08
N ILE A 188 25.69 15.43 3.25
CA ILE A 188 24.51 15.31 2.40
C ILE A 188 24.88 15.92 1.05
N SER A 189 25.31 15.10 0.10
CA SER A 189 25.44 15.55 -1.28
C SER A 189 24.04 15.89 -1.80
N ARG A 190 23.69 17.19 -1.80
CA ARG A 190 22.52 17.72 -2.53
C ARG A 190 22.71 17.64 -4.05
N ARG A 191 23.25 16.54 -4.58
CA ARG A 191 23.18 16.26 -6.02
C ARG A 191 21.78 15.72 -6.32
N GLY A 192 20.90 16.61 -6.76
CA GLY A 192 19.79 16.26 -7.66
C GLY A 192 18.53 15.64 -7.03
N PHE A 193 18.01 16.19 -5.94
CA PHE A 193 16.58 15.98 -5.57
C PHE A 193 15.66 17.11 -6.05
N ALA A 194 16.19 18.16 -6.68
CA ALA A 194 15.40 19.28 -7.19
C ALA A 194 14.84 19.02 -8.61
N ASP A 195 15.52 18.17 -9.41
CA ASP A 195 15.15 17.88 -10.81
C ASP A 195 14.63 16.45 -11.04
N SER A 196 14.56 15.63 -9.98
CA SER A 196 13.85 14.36 -10.00
C SER A 196 12.69 14.47 -9.02
N ASN A 197 11.47 14.20 -9.49
CA ASN A 197 10.29 14.07 -8.65
C ASN A 197 10.68 13.23 -7.42
N PRO A 198 10.75 13.78 -6.19
CA PRO A 198 11.30 13.07 -5.03
C PRO A 198 10.36 11.96 -4.54
N PHE A 199 9.24 11.78 -5.23
CA PHE A 199 8.19 10.83 -4.93
C PHE A 199 8.16 9.82 -6.07
N PRO A 200 8.85 8.67 -5.94
CA PRO A 200 8.57 7.55 -6.81
C PRO A 200 7.11 7.13 -6.59
N LEU A 201 6.40 6.84 -7.70
CA LEU A 201 5.10 6.17 -7.75
C LEU A 201 4.82 5.35 -6.49
N ASP A 202 3.64 5.57 -5.90
CA ASP A 202 3.10 4.74 -4.82
C ASP A 202 3.48 3.26 -5.04
N PRO A 203 4.10 2.55 -4.08
CA PRO A 203 4.69 1.23 -4.34
C PRO A 203 3.72 0.19 -4.92
N ASP A 204 2.43 0.29 -4.58
CA ASP A 204 1.39 -0.58 -5.13
C ASP A 204 1.03 -0.16 -6.55
N LEU A 205 0.89 1.15 -6.79
CA LEU A 205 0.75 1.71 -8.13
C LEU A 205 1.94 1.31 -9.02
N ARG A 206 3.16 1.41 -8.50
CA ARG A 206 4.41 1.06 -9.19
C ARG A 206 4.46 -0.42 -9.52
N ARG A 207 4.08 -1.31 -8.59
CA ARG A 207 3.99 -2.75 -8.85
C ARG A 207 2.95 -3.08 -9.92
N LEU A 208 1.83 -2.37 -9.93
CA LEU A 208 0.82 -2.52 -10.97
C LEU A 208 1.36 -2.03 -12.32
N MET A 209 2.04 -0.89 -12.34
CA MET A 209 2.66 -0.34 -13.56
C MET A 209 3.80 -1.22 -14.09
N GLU A 210 4.69 -1.73 -13.23
CA GLU A 210 5.80 -2.61 -13.59
C GLU A 210 5.35 -3.95 -14.20
N ARG A 211 4.15 -4.43 -13.84
CA ARG A 211 3.55 -5.63 -14.45
C ARG A 211 3.06 -5.37 -15.88
N GLY A 212 2.83 -4.11 -16.25
CA GLY A 212 2.28 -3.71 -17.54
C GLY A 212 0.85 -4.19 -17.77
N GLU A 213 0.29 -3.84 -18.94
CA GLU A 213 -0.99 -4.37 -19.38
C GLU A 213 -0.92 -5.90 -19.55
N GLY A 214 -2.00 -6.59 -19.19
CA GLY A 214 -2.05 -8.04 -19.26
C GLY A 214 -3.33 -8.62 -18.71
N GLN A 215 -3.34 -9.89 -18.34
CA GLN A 215 -4.57 -10.61 -17.95
C GLN A 215 -5.36 -9.96 -16.81
N GLN A 216 -4.71 -9.20 -15.92
CA GLN A 216 -5.29 -8.58 -14.72
C GLN A 216 -5.12 -7.05 -14.65
N ILE A 217 -4.52 -6.42 -15.65
CA ILE A 217 -4.22 -4.98 -15.65
C ILE A 217 -4.55 -4.39 -17.01
N GLU A 218 -5.26 -3.27 -16.99
CA GLU A 218 -5.63 -2.48 -18.15
C GLU A 218 -5.29 -1.01 -17.88
N PHE A 219 -4.58 -0.35 -18.81
CA PHE A 219 -4.33 1.08 -18.75
C PHE A 219 -5.31 1.83 -19.65
N LYS A 220 -5.70 3.01 -19.20
CA LYS A 220 -6.57 3.95 -19.92
C LYS A 220 -6.07 5.36 -19.69
N GLU A 221 -5.88 6.10 -20.77
CA GLU A 221 -5.50 7.50 -20.65
C GLU A 221 -6.62 8.34 -20.01
N CYS A 222 -7.88 8.00 -20.31
CA CYS A 222 -9.06 8.75 -19.87
C CYS A 222 -10.29 7.83 -19.70
N ALA A 223 -11.23 8.22 -18.83
CA ALA A 223 -12.49 7.51 -18.64
C ALA A 223 -13.58 7.95 -19.61
N ILE A 224 -13.55 9.21 -20.03
CA ILE A 224 -14.57 9.84 -20.87
C ILE A 224 -14.23 9.59 -22.34
N GLU A 225 -15.26 9.26 -23.12
CA GLU A 225 -15.10 9.02 -24.54
C GLU A 225 -14.68 10.29 -25.30
N ARG A 226 -13.69 10.12 -26.18
CA ARG A 226 -13.15 11.19 -27.04
C ARG A 226 -13.47 10.92 -28.50
N GLY A 227 -13.79 11.99 -29.23
CA GLY A 227 -13.95 11.93 -30.68
C GLY A 227 -12.62 11.70 -31.41
N ARG A 228 -12.68 11.47 -32.72
CA ARG A 228 -11.48 11.37 -33.57
C ARG A 228 -10.64 12.64 -33.58
N ASP A 229 -11.24 13.76 -33.21
CA ASP A 229 -10.61 15.07 -33.03
C ASP A 229 -9.96 15.25 -31.65
N GLY A 230 -9.94 14.20 -30.81
CA GLY A 230 -9.36 14.20 -29.46
C GLY A 230 -10.19 14.95 -28.41
N LYS A 231 -11.30 15.57 -28.83
CA LYS A 231 -12.17 16.34 -27.93
C LYS A 231 -13.08 15.41 -27.14
N PRO A 232 -13.29 15.68 -25.84
CA PRO A 232 -14.26 14.94 -25.06
C PRO A 232 -15.66 15.15 -25.66
N ARG A 233 -16.42 14.06 -25.79
CA ARG A 233 -17.79 14.15 -26.32
C ARG A 233 -18.70 14.84 -25.27
N PRO A 234 -19.47 15.87 -25.64
CA PRO A 234 -20.17 16.74 -24.68
C PRO A 234 -21.27 16.06 -23.86
N ASP A 235 -21.73 14.89 -24.27
CA ASP A 235 -22.74 14.04 -23.62
C ASP A 235 -22.13 12.94 -22.73
N THR A 236 -21.01 13.23 -22.05
CA THR A 236 -20.47 12.55 -20.83
C THR A 236 -20.79 11.07 -20.67
N LYS A 237 -20.54 10.26 -21.69
CA LYS A 237 -20.59 8.81 -21.57
C LYS A 237 -19.24 8.29 -21.14
N LEU A 238 -19.28 7.44 -20.13
CA LEU A 238 -18.18 6.58 -19.79
C LEU A 238 -17.80 5.77 -21.03
N SER A 239 -16.51 5.74 -21.34
CA SER A 239 -15.97 5.01 -22.48
C SER A 239 -16.49 3.57 -22.49
N GLU A 240 -17.08 3.14 -23.61
CA GLU A 240 -17.54 1.75 -23.76
C GLU A 240 -16.38 0.77 -23.56
N ARG A 241 -15.16 1.15 -23.98
CA ARG A 241 -13.96 0.34 -23.75
C ARG A 241 -13.69 0.14 -22.26
N LEU A 242 -13.87 1.18 -21.45
CA LEU A 242 -13.70 1.10 -20.00
C LEU A 242 -14.78 0.20 -19.37
N VAL A 243 -16.05 0.35 -19.77
CA VAL A 243 -17.15 -0.51 -19.29
C VAL A 243 -16.89 -1.97 -19.66
N ASN A 244 -16.46 -2.23 -20.89
CA ASN A 244 -16.15 -3.57 -21.38
C ASN A 244 -14.97 -4.19 -20.62
N SER A 245 -13.92 -3.41 -20.30
CA SER A 245 -12.82 -3.88 -19.44
C SER A 245 -13.32 -4.28 -18.04
N VAL A 246 -14.16 -3.44 -17.42
CA VAL A 246 -14.73 -3.75 -16.10
C VAL A 246 -15.56 -5.03 -16.13
N ALA A 247 -16.45 -5.16 -17.10
CA ALA A 247 -17.26 -6.37 -17.27
C ALA A 247 -16.40 -7.61 -17.58
N ALA A 248 -15.36 -7.47 -18.42
CA ALA A 248 -14.43 -8.54 -18.73
C ALA A 248 -13.72 -9.07 -17.49
N PHE A 249 -13.24 -8.17 -16.61
CA PHE A 249 -12.63 -8.57 -15.35
C PHE A 249 -13.62 -9.23 -14.40
N MET A 250 -14.84 -8.70 -14.26
CA MET A 250 -15.91 -9.32 -13.46
C MET A 250 -16.23 -10.75 -13.90
N ASN A 251 -16.31 -10.98 -15.22
CA ASN A 251 -16.64 -12.27 -15.81
C ASN A 251 -15.46 -13.26 -15.81
N SER A 252 -14.24 -12.78 -15.60
CA SER A 252 -13.05 -13.63 -15.50
C SER A 252 -12.93 -14.26 -14.12
N ASP A 253 -12.05 -15.22 -13.95
CA ASP A 253 -11.80 -15.96 -12.71
C ASP A 253 -10.93 -15.18 -11.71
N GLN A 254 -10.00 -14.35 -12.22
CA GLN A 254 -9.03 -13.63 -11.41
C GLN A 254 -9.38 -12.17 -11.11
N GLY A 255 -10.39 -11.58 -11.75
CA GLY A 255 -10.66 -10.15 -11.66
C GLY A 255 -9.52 -9.32 -12.27
N GLY A 256 -9.35 -8.08 -11.80
CA GLY A 256 -8.26 -7.22 -12.27
C GLY A 256 -8.34 -5.78 -11.82
N ASN A 257 -7.49 -4.95 -12.39
CA ASN A 257 -7.40 -3.52 -12.12
C ASN A 257 -7.45 -2.74 -13.43
N VAL A 258 -8.27 -1.68 -13.48
CA VAL A 258 -8.20 -0.69 -14.55
C VAL A 258 -7.60 0.59 -13.99
N MET A 259 -6.55 1.10 -14.61
CA MET A 259 -5.84 2.31 -14.17
C MET A 259 -6.04 3.42 -15.19
N ILE A 260 -6.62 4.52 -14.74
CA ILE A 260 -7.04 5.64 -15.58
C ILE A 260 -6.17 6.87 -15.28
N GLY A 261 -5.78 7.60 -16.31
CA GLY A 261 -4.80 8.68 -16.23
C GLY A 261 -3.37 8.20 -16.53
N ILE A 262 -3.24 7.05 -17.19
CA ILE A 262 -1.97 6.45 -17.63
C ILE A 262 -2.08 6.11 -19.12
N THR A 263 -1.09 6.52 -19.90
CA THR A 263 -1.00 6.21 -21.33
C THR A 263 -0.44 4.81 -21.57
N ASP A 264 -0.55 4.31 -22.80
CA ASP A 264 -0.07 2.97 -23.19
C ASP A 264 1.46 2.79 -23.01
N ASP A 265 2.23 3.90 -23.05
CA ASP A 265 3.67 3.94 -22.75
C ASP A 265 3.97 4.08 -21.23
N MET A 266 2.99 3.81 -20.37
CA MET A 266 3.08 3.88 -18.90
C MET A 266 3.40 5.28 -18.34
N LYS A 267 3.09 6.34 -19.09
CA LYS A 267 3.28 7.71 -18.61
C LYS A 267 2.04 8.20 -17.88
N VAL A 268 2.24 8.77 -16.69
CA VAL A 268 1.16 9.38 -15.91
C VAL A 268 0.75 10.72 -16.53
N VAL A 269 -0.51 10.80 -16.97
CA VAL A 269 -1.14 12.02 -17.51
C VAL A 269 -2.14 12.67 -16.57
N GLY A 270 -2.76 11.89 -15.68
CA GLY A 270 -3.76 12.36 -14.72
C GLY A 270 -5.20 12.40 -15.26
N VAL A 271 -6.19 12.51 -14.37
CA VAL A 271 -7.63 12.57 -14.72
C VAL A 271 -8.29 13.95 -14.47
N GLU A 272 -7.53 14.96 -14.06
CA GLU A 272 -8.04 16.29 -13.67
C GLU A 272 -8.76 17.00 -14.81
N ASN A 273 -8.29 16.77 -16.04
CA ASN A 273 -8.91 17.33 -17.24
C ASN A 273 -10.35 16.80 -17.48
N GLU A 274 -10.75 15.75 -16.76
CA GLU A 274 -12.09 15.16 -16.83
C GLU A 274 -13.02 15.69 -15.74
N TYR A 275 -12.53 16.33 -14.67
CA TYR A 275 -13.34 16.69 -13.50
C TYR A 275 -14.53 17.58 -13.83
N ALA A 276 -14.29 18.66 -14.60
CA ALA A 276 -15.35 19.58 -15.02
C ALA A 276 -16.37 18.93 -15.97
N ILE A 277 -15.95 17.88 -16.68
CA ILE A 277 -16.77 17.16 -17.65
C ILE A 277 -17.62 16.13 -16.90
N ALA A 278 -17.00 15.33 -16.04
CA ALA A 278 -17.63 14.30 -15.21
C ALA A 278 -18.70 14.87 -14.27
N ASN A 279 -18.40 15.98 -13.58
CA ASN A 279 -19.34 16.59 -12.64
C ASN A 279 -19.21 18.12 -12.62
N LYS A 280 -20.11 18.80 -13.33
CA LYS A 280 -20.12 20.27 -13.43
C LYS A 280 -20.28 21.00 -12.08
N GLN A 281 -20.96 20.36 -11.12
CA GLN A 281 -21.22 20.95 -9.80
C GLN A 281 -20.06 20.75 -8.82
N ARG A 282 -19.30 19.65 -8.98
CA ARG A 282 -18.18 19.29 -8.11
C ARG A 282 -16.99 18.83 -8.94
N GLN A 283 -16.13 19.77 -9.31
CA GLN A 283 -15.04 19.60 -10.26
C GLN A 283 -13.74 19.16 -9.55
N ASP A 284 -13.85 18.17 -8.68
CA ASP A 284 -12.75 17.60 -7.91
C ASP A 284 -12.78 16.06 -7.98
N TRP A 285 -11.80 15.42 -7.32
CA TRP A 285 -11.73 13.96 -7.24
C TRP A 285 -13.05 13.32 -6.76
N SER A 286 -13.65 13.84 -5.69
CA SER A 286 -14.87 13.27 -5.13
C SER A 286 -16.06 13.38 -6.09
N GLY A 287 -16.13 14.45 -6.88
CA GLY A 287 -17.12 14.57 -7.94
C GLY A 287 -16.90 13.58 -9.08
N TYR A 288 -15.63 13.36 -9.46
CA TYR A 288 -15.24 12.36 -10.47
C TYR A 288 -15.52 10.93 -10.02
N GLU A 289 -15.11 10.57 -8.80
CA GLU A 289 -15.36 9.26 -8.18
C GLU A 289 -16.85 8.95 -8.13
N LEU A 290 -17.67 9.91 -7.67
CA LEU A 290 -19.12 9.76 -7.61
C LEU A 290 -19.73 9.53 -9.00
N TRP A 291 -19.33 10.33 -10.00
CA TRP A 291 -19.79 10.17 -11.37
C TRP A 291 -19.41 8.80 -11.94
N LEU A 292 -18.15 8.41 -11.80
CA LEU A 292 -17.62 7.15 -12.34
C LEU A 292 -18.30 5.95 -11.68
N SER A 293 -18.42 5.96 -10.35
CA SER A 293 -19.11 4.92 -9.58
C SER A 293 -20.56 4.76 -10.02
N ASN A 294 -21.32 5.86 -10.09
CA ASN A 294 -22.73 5.82 -10.50
C ASN A 294 -22.89 5.33 -11.95
N THR A 295 -22.03 5.80 -12.85
CA THR A 295 -22.11 5.43 -14.27
C THR A 295 -21.76 3.96 -14.47
N LEU A 296 -20.71 3.46 -13.82
CA LEU A 296 -20.36 2.03 -13.87
C LEU A 296 -21.47 1.16 -13.31
N ARG A 297 -22.02 1.49 -12.13
CA ARG A 297 -23.13 0.74 -11.51
C ARG A 297 -24.36 0.66 -12.41
N GLY A 298 -24.66 1.75 -13.13
CA GLY A 298 -25.74 1.77 -14.11
C GLY A 298 -25.52 0.85 -15.31
N ARG A 299 -24.25 0.56 -15.66
CA ARG A 299 -23.88 -0.23 -16.85
C ARG A 299 -23.63 -1.71 -16.56
N VAL A 300 -23.05 -2.06 -15.42
CA VAL A 300 -22.70 -3.46 -15.07
C VAL A 300 -23.83 -4.22 -14.35
N GLY A 301 -24.92 -3.52 -14.00
CA GLY A 301 -26.09 -4.11 -13.36
C GLY A 301 -25.97 -4.25 -11.83
N LYS A 302 -27.12 -4.33 -11.15
CA LYS A 302 -27.23 -4.23 -9.67
C LYS A 302 -26.40 -5.28 -8.92
N ASN A 303 -26.31 -6.49 -9.45
CA ASN A 303 -25.65 -7.63 -8.79
C ASN A 303 -24.11 -7.54 -8.80
N ALA A 304 -23.52 -6.66 -9.59
CA ALA A 304 -22.07 -6.49 -9.70
C ALA A 304 -21.55 -5.20 -9.04
N THR A 305 -22.43 -4.38 -8.47
CA THR A 305 -22.10 -3.06 -7.93
C THR A 305 -21.19 -3.06 -6.71
N GLN A 306 -21.07 -4.20 -6.02
CA GLN A 306 -20.16 -4.39 -4.87
C GLN A 306 -18.83 -5.02 -5.27
N GLU A 307 -18.69 -5.45 -6.52
CA GLU A 307 -17.51 -6.17 -7.00
C GLU A 307 -16.43 -5.25 -7.57
N PHE A 308 -16.54 -3.94 -7.31
CA PHE A 308 -15.45 -3.02 -7.59
C PHE A 308 -15.31 -1.90 -6.55
N THR A 309 -14.09 -1.42 -6.37
CA THR A 309 -13.75 -0.20 -5.63
C THR A 309 -13.04 0.77 -6.54
N ILE A 310 -13.20 2.07 -6.29
CA ILE A 310 -12.50 3.14 -6.99
C ILE A 310 -11.57 3.80 -5.97
N GLU A 311 -10.29 3.90 -6.31
CA GLU A 311 -9.25 4.44 -5.45
C GLU A 311 -8.50 5.57 -6.15
N ARG A 312 -8.10 6.57 -5.36
CA ARG A 312 -7.25 7.67 -5.82
C ARG A 312 -5.80 7.35 -5.50
N TYR A 313 -4.95 7.46 -6.51
CA TYR A 313 -3.51 7.59 -6.36
C TYR A 313 -3.07 8.95 -6.86
N ARG A 314 -1.97 9.49 -6.33
CA ARG A 314 -1.42 10.77 -6.77
C ARG A 314 0.07 10.65 -7.03
N GLU A 315 0.50 11.05 -8.23
CA GLU A 315 1.90 11.02 -8.67
C GLU A 315 2.26 12.33 -9.35
N ALA A 316 3.35 12.99 -8.94
CA ALA A 316 3.81 14.25 -9.54
C ALA A 316 2.70 15.33 -9.65
N GLY A 317 1.80 15.38 -8.66
CA GLY A 317 0.65 16.29 -8.65
C GLY A 317 -0.50 15.89 -9.57
N LYS A 318 -0.46 14.69 -10.17
CA LYS A 318 -1.50 14.12 -11.03
C LYS A 318 -2.28 13.01 -10.33
N ASP A 319 -3.59 13.05 -10.41
CA ASP A 319 -4.52 12.07 -9.88
C ASP A 319 -4.68 10.92 -10.88
N ILE A 320 -4.45 9.70 -10.40
CA ILE A 320 -4.64 8.44 -11.11
C ILE A 320 -5.81 7.73 -10.46
N CYS A 321 -6.78 7.29 -11.27
CA CYS A 321 -7.93 6.55 -10.81
C CYS A 321 -7.70 5.05 -11.00
N VAL A 322 -7.75 4.26 -9.93
CA VAL A 322 -7.62 2.80 -9.98
C VAL A 322 -8.94 2.16 -9.63
N ILE A 323 -9.51 1.38 -10.56
CA ILE A 323 -10.70 0.57 -10.34
C ILE A 323 -10.24 -0.85 -10.05
N ARG A 324 -10.41 -1.32 -8.81
CA ARG A 324 -10.13 -2.72 -8.44
C ARG A 324 -11.38 -3.54 -8.60
N ILE A 325 -11.30 -4.64 -9.35
CA ILE A 325 -12.46 -5.41 -9.80
C ILE A 325 -12.30 -6.86 -9.35
N ARG A 326 -13.32 -7.36 -8.66
CA ARG A 326 -13.42 -8.75 -8.22
C ARG A 326 -14.25 -9.58 -9.20
N PRO A 327 -13.96 -10.89 -9.31
CA PRO A 327 -14.79 -11.84 -10.03
C PRO A 327 -16.22 -11.88 -9.48
N THR A 328 -17.23 -11.78 -10.33
CA THR A 328 -18.65 -11.85 -9.92
C THR A 328 -19.11 -13.30 -9.74
N ARG A 329 -20.17 -13.49 -8.95
CA ARG A 329 -20.83 -14.80 -8.76
C ARG A 329 -21.88 -15.12 -9.83
N SER A 330 -22.15 -14.18 -10.72
CA SER A 330 -23.06 -14.33 -11.86
C SER A 330 -22.52 -13.56 -13.06
N PRO A 331 -22.88 -13.95 -14.30
CA PRO A 331 -22.50 -13.24 -15.51
C PRO A 331 -22.90 -11.76 -15.49
N VAL A 332 -21.99 -10.91 -15.95
CA VAL A 332 -22.22 -9.48 -16.21
C VAL A 332 -22.30 -9.26 -17.71
N TRP A 333 -23.44 -8.75 -18.15
CA TRP A 333 -23.72 -8.47 -19.55
C TRP A 333 -23.64 -6.98 -19.82
N VAL A 334 -22.96 -6.61 -20.90
CA VAL A 334 -22.91 -5.23 -21.40
C VAL A 334 -23.39 -5.24 -22.84
N ASP A 335 -24.46 -4.51 -23.13
CA ASP A 335 -25.07 -4.41 -24.47
C ASP A 335 -25.30 -5.78 -25.14
N GLY A 336 -25.83 -6.73 -24.36
CA GLY A 336 -26.15 -8.09 -24.81
C GLY A 336 -24.94 -9.02 -24.97
N LYS A 337 -23.74 -8.60 -24.58
CA LYS A 337 -22.50 -9.38 -24.74
C LYS A 337 -21.86 -9.70 -23.40
N LEU A 338 -21.28 -10.90 -23.32
CA LEU A 338 -20.43 -11.32 -22.20
C LEU A 338 -18.96 -11.13 -22.60
N TYR A 339 -18.33 -10.08 -22.08
CA TYR A 339 -16.90 -9.86 -22.28
C TYR A 339 -16.10 -10.69 -21.28
N VAL A 340 -14.96 -11.25 -21.70
CA VAL A 340 -14.02 -12.01 -20.85
C VAL A 340 -12.59 -11.64 -21.22
N ARG A 341 -11.67 -11.63 -20.24
CA ARG A 341 -10.25 -11.40 -20.49
C ARG A 341 -9.59 -12.60 -21.19
N LYS A 342 -8.87 -12.35 -22.27
CA LYS A 342 -7.95 -13.30 -22.91
C LYS A 342 -6.64 -12.59 -23.22
N GLY A 343 -5.63 -12.80 -22.39
CA GLY A 343 -4.43 -11.97 -22.39
C GLY A 343 -4.80 -10.50 -22.07
N PRO A 344 -4.25 -9.52 -22.81
CA PRO A 344 -4.60 -8.11 -22.65
C PRO A 344 -5.94 -7.73 -23.30
N GLU A 345 -6.62 -8.64 -24.00
CA GLU A 345 -7.82 -8.32 -24.78
C GLU A 345 -9.13 -8.59 -24.03
N ASN A 346 -10.13 -7.74 -24.29
CA ASN A 346 -11.51 -7.90 -23.86
C ASN A 346 -12.34 -8.52 -24.99
N ILE A 347 -12.49 -9.84 -25.00
CA ILE A 347 -13.13 -10.55 -26.09
C ILE A 347 -14.59 -10.83 -25.74
N PRO A 348 -15.58 -10.43 -26.57
CA PRO A 348 -16.95 -10.89 -26.40
C PRO A 348 -17.01 -12.39 -26.71
N ARG A 349 -17.54 -13.19 -25.79
CA ARG A 349 -17.79 -14.60 -26.06
C ARG A 349 -18.90 -14.74 -27.10
N VAL A 350 -18.61 -15.51 -28.14
CA VAL A 350 -19.59 -15.90 -29.17
C VAL A 350 -20.41 -17.09 -28.66
N GLU A 351 -21.62 -17.24 -29.21
CA GLU A 351 -22.66 -18.15 -28.74
C GLU A 351 -22.17 -19.60 -28.52
N ASP A 352 -21.36 -20.13 -29.46
CA ASP A 352 -20.84 -21.49 -29.41
C ASP A 352 -19.88 -21.76 -28.23
N GLU A 353 -19.09 -20.77 -27.82
CA GLU A 353 -18.14 -20.88 -26.70
C GLU A 353 -18.73 -20.42 -25.37
N LEU A 354 -19.77 -19.59 -25.44
CA LEU A 354 -20.40 -18.93 -24.30
C LEU A 354 -20.96 -19.93 -23.30
N PHE A 355 -21.68 -20.95 -23.79
CA PHE A 355 -22.30 -21.97 -22.92
C PHE A 355 -21.24 -22.76 -22.15
N HIS A 356 -20.17 -23.18 -22.83
CA HIS A 356 -19.07 -23.92 -22.18
C HIS A 356 -18.39 -23.06 -21.12
N TYR A 357 -18.11 -21.79 -21.45
CA TYR A 357 -17.51 -20.84 -20.51
C TYR A 357 -18.40 -20.62 -19.29
N MET A 358 -19.71 -20.35 -19.50
CA MET A 358 -20.66 -20.13 -18.41
C MET A 358 -20.80 -21.35 -17.50
N ARG A 359 -20.84 -22.56 -18.07
CA ARG A 359 -20.91 -23.81 -17.28
C ARG A 359 -19.66 -24.01 -16.44
N SER A 360 -18.48 -23.65 -16.97
CA SER A 360 -17.23 -23.72 -16.21
C SER A 360 -17.14 -22.66 -15.12
N ARG A 361 -17.57 -21.42 -15.40
CA ARG A 361 -17.39 -20.27 -14.51
C ARG A 361 -18.50 -20.13 -13.45
N TRP A 362 -19.72 -20.55 -13.79
CA TRP A 362 -20.94 -20.44 -12.98
C TRP A 362 -21.87 -21.66 -13.16
N PRO A 363 -21.45 -22.88 -12.76
CA PRO A 363 -22.24 -24.10 -12.97
C PRO A 363 -23.66 -24.01 -12.41
N ALA A 364 -23.82 -23.45 -11.20
CA ALA A 364 -25.12 -23.31 -10.52
C ALA A 364 -26.11 -22.31 -11.18
N GLN A 365 -25.68 -21.53 -12.16
CA GLN A 365 -26.56 -20.67 -12.94
C GLN A 365 -27.09 -21.36 -14.19
N VAL A 366 -26.27 -22.24 -14.80
CA VAL A 366 -26.66 -22.99 -16.00
C VAL A 366 -27.69 -24.06 -15.64
N GLU A 367 -27.52 -24.76 -14.52
CA GLU A 367 -28.46 -25.78 -14.05
C GLU A 367 -29.88 -25.24 -13.79
N ARG A 368 -29.98 -24.01 -13.25
CA ARG A 368 -31.26 -23.34 -13.02
C ARG A 368 -32.00 -22.97 -14.29
N GLN A 369 -31.30 -22.61 -15.36
CA GLN A 369 -31.92 -22.27 -16.65
C GLN A 369 -32.47 -23.50 -17.38
N SER A 370 -31.83 -24.67 -17.21
CA SER A 370 -32.34 -25.93 -17.77
C SER A 370 -33.62 -26.42 -17.10
N GLU A 371 -33.83 -26.15 -15.81
CA GLU A 371 -35.06 -26.52 -15.10
C GLU A 371 -36.25 -25.64 -15.51
N THR A 372 -36.04 -24.34 -15.80
CA THR A 372 -37.12 -23.42 -16.21
C THR A 372 -37.54 -23.55 -17.68
N ALA A 373 -36.77 -24.25 -18.51
CA ALA A 373 -37.09 -24.50 -19.92
C ALA A 373 -37.84 -25.83 -20.16
N LEU A 374 -38.02 -26.63 -19.11
CA LEU A 374 -38.74 -27.90 -19.10
C LEU A 374 -40.15 -27.80 -18.47
N GLU A 375 -40.52 -26.61 -17.98
CA GLU A 375 -41.89 -26.20 -17.63
C GLU A 375 -42.48 -25.31 -18.73
#